data_AF-A0A0H3VFD0-F1
#
_entry.id   AF-A0A0H3VFD0-F1
#
_cell.length_a   1.000
_cell.length_b   1.000
_cell.length_c   1.000
_cell.angle_alpha   90.00
_cell.angle_beta   90.00
_cell.angle_gamma   90.00
#
_symmetry.space_group_name_H-M   'P 1'
#
loop_
_entity.id
_entity.type
_entity.pdbx_description
1 polymer ?
#
loop_
_entity_poly.entity_id
_entity_poly.type
_entity_poly.pdbx_seq_one_letter_code
_entity_poly.pdbx_strand_id
1 'polypeptide(L)'
;FTGSPSFLLAYYKDTTNQPTASFAADYNNLGVKAAQPKTVSIGSLLGGTNGTLGTADADGYYSAVVNSAAAFPSGSTLRAVGLQGYFTQAAGTNNIAASNARHALSAVKPVTGDPVRRDVVDSAKCATCHEWFEGHGGNRVVGKDTVGMSICTMCHVPNLSSSGKGANASNIGTTMTAAEQALLTADGYTLADPTTYPEESNNFKDLIHGIHA
;
A
#
# COMPACT_ATOMS: atom_id res chain seq x y z
N PHE A 1 1.04 14.28 -11.46
CA PHE A 1 1.05 12.92 -10.91
C PHE A 1 1.27 13.00 -9.41
N THR A 2 0.40 12.41 -8.59
CA THR A 2 0.36 12.64 -7.13
C THR A 2 1.09 11.56 -6.31
N GLY A 3 1.61 10.51 -6.96
CA GLY A 3 2.42 9.48 -6.31
C GLY A 3 3.91 9.63 -6.62
N SER A 4 4.75 9.65 -5.58
CA SER A 4 6.20 9.49 -5.75
C SER A 4 6.60 8.04 -5.49
N PRO A 5 7.60 7.49 -6.23
CA PRO A 5 8.12 6.16 -5.97
C PRO A 5 8.49 5.98 -4.50
N SER A 6 8.02 4.89 -3.90
CA SER A 6 8.17 4.65 -2.48
C SER A 6 8.28 3.16 -2.17
N PHE A 7 9.08 2.82 -1.17
CA PHE A 7 9.06 1.50 -0.57
C PHE A 7 7.90 1.37 0.42
N LEU A 8 7.16 0.29 0.32
CA LEU A 8 6.22 -0.20 1.32
C LEU A 8 6.93 -1.28 2.14
N LEU A 9 6.83 -1.19 3.45
CA LEU A 9 7.41 -2.15 4.38
C LEU A 9 6.25 -2.84 5.10
N ALA A 10 5.89 -4.03 4.61
CA ALA A 10 4.85 -4.85 5.21
C ALA A 10 5.45 -5.93 6.11
N TYR A 11 4.75 -6.26 7.19
CA TYR A 11 5.24 -7.20 8.17
C TYR A 11 4.11 -7.77 9.01
N TYR A 12 4.45 -8.85 9.70
CA TYR A 12 3.69 -9.36 10.82
C TYR A 12 4.45 -9.09 12.12
N LYS A 13 3.75 -8.69 13.17
CA LYS A 13 4.31 -8.62 14.51
C LYS A 13 3.35 -9.25 15.51
N ASP A 14 3.88 -10.20 16.26
CA ASP A 14 3.15 -10.92 17.30
C ASP A 14 2.71 -10.00 18.44
N THR A 15 1.49 -10.24 18.93
CA THR A 15 0.91 -9.61 20.13
C THR A 15 -0.07 -10.57 20.81
N THR A 16 -0.36 -10.33 22.08
CA THR A 16 -1.39 -11.08 22.83
C THR A 16 -2.74 -11.14 22.12
N ASN A 17 -3.11 -10.10 21.37
CA ASN A 17 -4.41 -10.00 20.68
C ASN A 17 -4.37 -10.52 19.23
N GLN A 18 -3.18 -10.74 18.68
CA GLN A 18 -2.97 -11.29 17.35
C GLN A 18 -1.76 -12.23 17.43
N PRO A 19 -1.93 -13.43 18.02
CA PRO A 19 -0.83 -14.35 18.22
C PRO A 19 -0.38 -15.00 16.91
N THR A 20 0.93 -15.20 16.75
CA THR A 20 1.52 -15.83 15.54
C THR A 20 0.83 -17.15 15.20
N ALA A 21 0.62 -18.02 16.19
CA ALA A 21 0.02 -19.34 15.99
C ALA A 21 -1.34 -19.31 15.27
N SER A 22 -2.09 -18.21 15.38
CA SER A 22 -3.42 -18.06 14.78
C SER A 22 -3.43 -17.24 13.48
N PHE A 23 -2.43 -16.37 13.28
CA PHE A 23 -2.45 -15.35 12.22
C PHE A 23 -1.15 -15.26 11.39
N ALA A 24 -0.23 -16.22 11.51
CA ALA A 24 1.09 -16.26 10.85
C ALA A 24 1.08 -16.26 9.31
N ALA A 25 -0.08 -16.17 8.66
CA ALA A 25 -0.20 -16.28 7.21
C ALA A 25 -0.33 -14.92 6.50
N ASP A 26 -0.58 -13.82 7.22
CA ASP A 26 -0.84 -12.50 6.62
C ASP A 26 -0.07 -11.36 7.32
N TYR A 27 0.05 -10.22 6.65
CA TYR A 27 0.59 -9.00 7.27
C TYR A 27 -0.46 -8.42 8.22
N ASN A 28 0.00 -7.88 9.35
CA ASN A 28 -0.86 -7.12 10.26
C ASN A 28 -0.41 -5.67 10.41
N ASN A 29 0.80 -5.33 9.93
CA ASN A 29 1.40 -4.00 9.97
C ASN A 29 1.18 -3.29 11.32
N LEU A 30 1.34 -4.05 12.40
CA LEU A 30 0.93 -3.67 13.74
C LEU A 30 1.55 -2.33 14.18
N GLY A 31 0.71 -1.42 14.68
CA GLY A 31 1.16 -0.12 15.18
C GLY A 31 1.16 0.97 14.11
N VAL A 32 0.66 0.68 12.92
CA VAL A 32 0.38 1.67 11.87
C VAL A 32 -1.13 1.86 11.71
N LYS A 33 -1.55 3.11 11.49
CA LYS A 33 -2.96 3.46 11.31
C LYS A 33 -3.59 2.62 10.19
N ALA A 34 -4.76 2.04 10.48
CA ALA A 34 -5.50 1.17 9.56
C ALA A 34 -4.67 0.00 8.99
N ALA A 35 -3.69 -0.49 9.76
CA ALA A 35 -2.79 -1.56 9.35
C ALA A 35 -2.13 -1.32 7.98
N GLN A 36 -1.91 -0.06 7.61
CA GLN A 36 -1.18 0.28 6.39
C GLN A 36 0.31 -0.05 6.56
N PRO A 37 1.00 -0.52 5.51
CA PRO A 37 2.44 -0.74 5.60
C PRO A 37 3.16 0.59 5.81
N LYS A 38 4.30 0.56 6.50
CA LYS A 38 5.15 1.77 6.60
C LYS A 38 5.60 2.16 5.20
N THR A 39 5.59 3.46 4.89
CA THR A 39 5.99 3.97 3.58
C THR A 39 7.25 4.80 3.72
N VAL A 40 8.26 4.51 2.88
CA VAL A 40 9.51 5.25 2.79
C VAL A 40 9.66 5.76 1.36
N SER A 41 9.49 7.06 1.14
CA SER A 41 9.62 7.63 -0.22
C SER A 41 11.08 7.65 -0.66
N ILE A 42 11.32 7.45 -1.95
CA ILE A 42 12.66 7.58 -2.53
C ILE A 42 13.23 8.98 -2.28
N GLY A 43 12.38 10.01 -2.32
CA GLY A 43 12.77 11.39 -1.97
C GLY A 43 13.29 11.54 -0.54
N SER A 44 12.71 10.83 0.44
CA SER A 44 13.19 10.87 1.83
C SER A 44 14.53 10.18 2.04
N LEU A 45 14.90 9.25 1.15
CA LEU A 45 16.21 8.59 1.16
C LEU A 45 17.27 9.46 0.47
N LEU A 46 16.90 10.13 -0.62
CA LEU A 46 17.75 11.14 -1.27
C LEU A 46 18.06 12.32 -0.34
N GLY A 47 17.06 12.77 0.44
CA GLY A 47 17.22 13.86 1.40
C GLY A 47 17.85 13.47 2.73
N GLY A 48 18.16 12.19 2.97
CA GLY A 48 18.81 11.72 4.20
C GLY A 48 17.88 11.54 5.42
N THR A 49 16.59 11.88 5.32
CA THR A 49 15.67 11.90 6.48
C THR A 49 15.32 10.49 6.98
N ASN A 50 15.05 9.55 6.07
CA ASN A 50 14.59 8.20 6.41
C ASN A 50 15.65 7.12 6.13
N GLY A 51 16.87 7.53 5.80
CA GLY A 51 17.93 6.64 5.35
C GLY A 51 18.77 7.28 4.26
N THR A 52 19.44 6.44 3.47
CA THR A 52 20.29 6.87 2.35
C THR A 52 19.92 6.15 1.07
N LEU A 53 20.13 6.83 -0.06
CA LEU A 53 20.14 6.22 -1.38
C LEU A 53 21.55 6.39 -1.97
N GLY A 54 22.21 5.29 -2.27
CA GLY A 54 23.50 5.29 -2.95
C GLY A 54 23.38 5.72 -4.40
N THR A 55 24.52 6.01 -5.03
CA THR A 55 24.60 6.17 -6.48
C THR A 55 24.36 4.83 -7.18
N ALA A 56 24.01 4.89 -8.47
CA ALA A 56 23.94 3.68 -9.29
C ALA A 56 25.30 2.97 -9.31
N ASP A 57 25.27 1.63 -9.27
CA ASP A 57 26.43 0.79 -9.56
C ASP A 57 26.71 0.69 -11.07
N ALA A 58 27.69 -0.14 -11.45
CA ALA A 58 28.11 -0.30 -12.84
C ALA A 58 27.00 -0.85 -13.76
N ASP A 59 26.03 -1.57 -13.20
CA ASP A 59 24.90 -2.17 -13.92
C ASP A 59 23.63 -1.31 -13.83
N GLY A 60 23.71 -0.14 -13.16
CA GLY A 60 22.60 0.79 -13.03
C GLY A 60 21.68 0.51 -11.83
N TYR A 61 22.04 -0.41 -10.93
CA TYR A 61 21.26 -0.68 -9.73
C TYR A 61 21.55 0.33 -8.62
N TYR A 62 20.52 0.64 -7.83
CA TYR A 62 20.61 1.54 -6.69
C TYR A 62 20.49 0.75 -5.39
N SER A 63 21.30 1.11 -4.40
CA SER A 63 21.20 0.58 -3.04
C SER A 63 20.54 1.60 -2.11
N ALA A 64 19.44 1.21 -1.50
CA ALA A 64 18.74 2.01 -0.49
C ALA A 64 18.97 1.40 0.90
N VAL A 65 19.30 2.25 1.88
CA VAL A 65 19.40 1.86 3.29
C VAL A 65 18.35 2.65 4.06
N VAL A 66 17.37 1.95 4.65
CA VAL A 66 16.35 2.56 5.51
C VAL A 66 16.89 2.61 6.94
N ASN A 67 16.80 3.77 7.59
CA ASN A 67 17.25 3.91 8.98
C ASN A 67 16.34 3.14 9.96
N SER A 68 16.84 2.85 11.17
CA SER A 68 16.10 2.03 12.15
C SER A 68 14.75 2.62 12.57
N ALA A 69 14.61 3.96 12.58
CA ALA A 69 13.36 4.63 12.93
C ALA A 69 12.25 4.38 11.88
N ALA A 70 12.62 4.33 10.60
CA ALA A 70 11.70 4.06 9.50
C ALA A 70 11.59 2.56 9.14
N ALA A 71 12.48 1.71 9.63
CA ALA A 71 12.54 0.29 9.34
C ALA A 71 11.40 -0.53 10.00
N PHE A 72 11.41 -1.84 9.75
CA PHE A 72 10.52 -2.80 10.41
C PHE A 72 10.66 -2.72 11.94
N PRO A 73 9.56 -2.76 12.71
CA PRO A 73 9.65 -2.85 14.16
C PRO A 73 10.44 -4.09 14.62
N SER A 74 11.12 -3.99 15.77
CA SER A 74 11.83 -5.13 16.35
C SER A 74 10.87 -6.31 16.62
N GLY A 75 11.35 -7.53 16.37
CA GLY A 75 10.57 -8.76 16.51
C GLY A 75 9.52 -8.99 15.41
N SER A 76 9.53 -8.20 14.34
CA SER A 76 8.65 -8.44 13.19
C SER A 76 9.15 -9.62 12.36
N THR A 77 8.22 -10.41 11.83
CA THR A 77 8.41 -11.53 10.91
C THR A 77 7.62 -11.30 9.62
N LEU A 78 7.70 -12.22 8.66
CA LEU A 78 7.06 -12.08 7.34
C LEU A 78 7.40 -10.74 6.67
N ARG A 79 8.59 -10.20 6.90
CA ARG A 79 8.91 -8.86 6.41
C ARG A 79 9.02 -8.90 4.89
N ALA A 80 8.43 -7.92 4.23
CA ALA A 80 8.54 -7.75 2.78
C ALA A 80 8.64 -6.28 2.42
N VAL A 81 9.39 -6.00 1.35
CA VAL A 81 9.55 -4.67 0.76
C VAL A 81 8.87 -4.67 -0.60
N GLY A 82 7.93 -3.75 -0.79
CA GLY A 82 7.26 -3.50 -2.06
C GLY A 82 7.71 -2.17 -2.65
N LEU A 83 8.00 -2.11 -3.93
CA LEU A 83 8.18 -0.84 -4.63
C LEU A 83 6.86 -0.45 -5.28
N GLN A 84 6.26 0.65 -4.81
CA GLN A 84 5.08 1.25 -5.41
C GLN A 84 5.44 2.57 -6.11
N GLY A 85 4.59 2.94 -7.05
CA GLY A 85 4.63 4.19 -7.77
C GLY A 85 5.54 4.20 -8.98
N TYR A 86 5.31 5.19 -9.83
CA TYR A 86 5.99 5.35 -11.11
C TYR A 86 6.96 6.52 -11.06
N PHE A 87 8.05 6.38 -11.81
CA PHE A 87 9.04 7.44 -11.96
C PHE A 87 8.55 8.45 -13.00
N THR A 88 8.85 9.73 -12.78
CA THR A 88 8.67 10.75 -13.81
C THR A 88 9.94 10.80 -14.65
N GLN A 89 9.81 10.68 -15.97
CA GLN A 89 10.94 10.90 -16.86
C GLN A 89 11.35 12.37 -16.80
N ALA A 90 12.58 12.63 -16.31
CA ALA A 90 13.10 13.99 -16.17
C ALA A 90 13.43 14.65 -17.52
N ALA A 91 13.98 13.90 -18.48
CA ALA A 91 14.38 14.40 -19.79
C ALA A 91 13.73 13.59 -20.91
N GLY A 92 13.27 14.25 -21.98
CA GLY A 92 12.70 13.56 -23.12
C GLY A 92 13.73 12.66 -23.79
N THR A 93 13.39 11.39 -24.00
CA THR A 93 14.29 10.39 -24.62
C THR A 93 13.47 9.48 -25.51
N ASN A 94 14.03 9.03 -26.63
CA ASN A 94 13.39 8.10 -27.57
C ASN A 94 11.99 8.54 -28.03
N ASN A 95 11.84 9.82 -28.43
CA ASN A 95 10.57 10.43 -28.83
C ASN A 95 9.49 10.49 -27.74
N ILE A 96 9.86 10.27 -26.47
CA ILE A 96 8.96 10.48 -25.34
C ILE A 96 9.28 11.83 -24.71
N ALA A 97 8.26 12.68 -24.50
CA ALA A 97 8.48 14.01 -23.93
C ALA A 97 8.93 13.95 -22.46
N ALA A 98 9.61 15.00 -22.02
CA ALA A 98 9.94 15.18 -20.61
C ALA A 98 8.67 15.27 -19.74
N SER A 99 8.82 15.04 -18.43
CA SER A 99 7.74 15.11 -17.44
C SER A 99 6.61 14.11 -17.64
N ASN A 100 6.85 13.03 -18.38
CA ASN A 100 5.90 11.93 -18.54
C ASN A 100 6.05 10.88 -17.44
N ALA A 101 4.92 10.37 -16.97
CA ALA A 101 4.89 9.23 -16.04
C ALA A 101 5.42 7.96 -16.72
N ARG A 102 6.17 7.16 -15.98
CA ARG A 102 6.67 5.83 -16.38
C ARG A 102 6.02 4.77 -15.52
N HIS A 103 4.82 4.39 -15.91
CA HIS A 103 4.08 3.31 -15.28
C HIS A 103 4.92 2.03 -15.35
N ALA A 104 5.05 1.37 -14.21
CA ALA A 104 5.87 0.18 -14.07
C ALA A 104 5.16 -0.79 -13.14
N LEU A 105 5.28 -2.08 -13.46
CA LEU A 105 4.79 -3.14 -12.59
C LEU A 105 5.46 -3.01 -11.22
N SER A 106 4.65 -3.08 -10.17
CA SER A 106 5.17 -3.11 -8.81
C SER A 106 5.95 -4.41 -8.57
N ALA A 107 6.92 -4.35 -7.67
CA ALA A 107 7.71 -5.51 -7.28
C ALA A 107 7.64 -5.69 -5.76
N VAL A 108 7.43 -6.92 -5.30
CA VAL A 108 7.44 -7.25 -3.86
C VAL A 108 8.50 -8.31 -3.60
N LYS A 109 9.37 -8.04 -2.64
CA LYS A 109 10.46 -8.93 -2.23
C LYS A 109 10.38 -9.22 -0.74
N PRO A 110 10.21 -10.49 -0.33
CA PRO A 110 10.38 -10.90 1.06
C PRO A 110 11.81 -10.62 1.55
N VAL A 111 11.96 -10.32 2.84
CA VAL A 111 13.28 -10.20 3.47
C VAL A 111 13.91 -11.59 3.55
N THR A 112 15.16 -11.70 3.09
CA THR A 112 15.91 -12.96 3.13
C THR A 112 15.97 -13.53 4.54
N GLY A 113 15.59 -14.79 4.69
CA GLY A 113 15.59 -15.52 5.96
C GLY A 113 14.27 -15.43 6.74
N ASP A 114 13.34 -14.55 6.36
CA ASP A 114 12.00 -14.54 6.94
C ASP A 114 11.12 -15.63 6.29
N PRO A 115 10.13 -16.17 7.03
CA PRO A 115 9.03 -16.88 6.39
C PRO A 115 8.31 -15.95 5.39
N VAL A 116 7.82 -16.51 4.29
CA VAL A 116 7.09 -15.74 3.27
C VAL A 116 5.60 -15.75 3.60
N ARG A 117 4.94 -14.60 3.44
CA ARG A 117 3.48 -14.50 3.56
C ARG A 117 2.82 -15.50 2.60
N ARG A 118 1.70 -16.10 3.00
CA ARG A 118 0.90 -16.94 2.10
C ARG A 118 0.57 -16.18 0.81
N ASP A 119 1.01 -16.69 -0.32
CA ASP A 119 0.72 -16.12 -1.63
C ASP A 119 -0.39 -16.91 -2.32
N VAL A 120 -1.49 -16.23 -2.64
CA VAL A 120 -2.69 -16.82 -3.27
C VAL A 120 -3.01 -16.12 -4.59
N VAL A 121 -2.47 -14.91 -4.78
CA VAL A 121 -2.85 -14.01 -5.86
C VAL A 121 -1.81 -14.14 -6.95
N ASP A 122 -2.21 -14.75 -8.06
CA ASP A 122 -1.42 -14.78 -9.28
C ASP A 122 -1.78 -13.59 -10.16
N SER A 123 -0.90 -12.59 -10.23
CA SER A 123 -1.10 -11.38 -11.04
C SER A 123 -1.30 -11.68 -12.53
N ALA A 124 -0.79 -12.81 -13.04
CA ALA A 124 -1.00 -13.21 -14.43
C ALA A 124 -2.46 -13.61 -14.72
N LYS A 125 -3.19 -14.10 -13.71
CA LYS A 125 -4.63 -14.35 -13.86
C LYS A 125 -5.41 -13.06 -14.00
N CYS A 126 -5.04 -12.01 -13.26
CA CYS A 126 -5.63 -10.67 -13.39
C CYS A 126 -5.37 -10.11 -14.79
N ALA A 127 -4.16 -10.29 -15.31
CA ALA A 127 -3.74 -9.81 -16.63
C ALA A 127 -4.46 -10.47 -17.81
N THR A 128 -5.17 -11.59 -17.58
CA THR A 128 -5.98 -12.23 -18.63
C THR A 128 -7.13 -11.34 -19.11
N CYS A 129 -7.66 -10.49 -18.21
CA CYS A 129 -8.71 -9.53 -18.56
C CYS A 129 -8.22 -8.07 -18.50
N HIS A 130 -7.28 -7.75 -17.60
CA HIS A 130 -6.90 -6.36 -17.35
C HIS A 130 -5.65 -5.90 -18.09
N GLU A 131 -4.91 -6.79 -18.75
CA GLU A 131 -3.53 -6.53 -19.24
C GLU A 131 -2.64 -6.04 -18.09
N TRP A 132 -2.79 -4.77 -17.69
CA TRP A 132 -2.29 -4.15 -16.47
C TRP A 132 -3.45 -3.64 -15.60
N PHE A 133 -3.49 -4.05 -14.33
CA PHE A 133 -4.40 -3.48 -13.34
C PHE A 133 -3.70 -2.36 -12.56
N GLU A 134 -4.25 -1.15 -12.63
CA GLU A 134 -3.70 0.07 -12.06
C GLU A 134 -4.56 0.63 -10.93
N GLY A 135 -4.17 0.35 -9.69
CA GLY A 135 -4.81 0.87 -8.49
C GLY A 135 -4.31 2.26 -8.09
N HIS A 136 -5.20 3.05 -7.48
CA HIS A 136 -4.89 4.33 -6.83
C HIS A 136 -4.13 5.34 -7.72
N GLY A 137 -4.69 5.64 -8.89
CA GLY A 137 -4.12 6.61 -9.83
C GLY A 137 -2.84 6.13 -10.52
N GLY A 138 -2.73 4.82 -10.74
CA GLY A 138 -1.59 4.18 -11.39
C GLY A 138 -0.42 3.86 -10.46
N ASN A 139 -0.53 4.14 -9.16
CA ASN A 139 0.61 4.02 -8.25
C ASN A 139 0.86 2.58 -7.79
N ARG A 140 -0.11 1.68 -7.98
CA ARG A 140 -0.04 0.26 -7.60
C ARG A 140 -0.43 -0.56 -8.82
N VAL A 141 0.57 -1.09 -9.51
CA VAL A 141 0.36 -1.73 -10.82
C VAL A 141 0.72 -3.20 -10.73
N VAL A 142 -0.20 -4.06 -11.16
CA VAL A 142 0.06 -5.50 -11.34
C VAL A 142 -0.32 -5.93 -12.75
N GLY A 143 0.37 -6.93 -13.26
CA GLY A 143 0.16 -7.46 -14.61
C GLY A 143 0.85 -8.82 -14.76
N LYS A 144 0.92 -9.32 -15.99
CA LYS A 144 1.45 -10.64 -16.30
C LYS A 144 2.87 -10.86 -15.77
N ASP A 145 3.70 -9.83 -15.85
CA ASP A 145 5.13 -9.90 -15.53
C ASP A 145 5.45 -9.30 -14.14
N THR A 146 4.46 -9.21 -13.25
CA THR A 146 4.67 -8.71 -11.88
C THR A 146 5.63 -9.62 -11.12
N VAL A 147 6.61 -9.02 -10.45
CA VAL A 147 7.63 -9.76 -9.71
C VAL A 147 7.23 -9.88 -8.24
N GLY A 148 7.05 -11.13 -7.80
CA GLY A 148 6.69 -11.46 -6.43
C GLY A 148 5.18 -11.32 -6.16
N MET A 149 4.83 -11.16 -4.89
CA MET A 149 3.44 -11.07 -4.46
C MET A 149 2.75 -9.80 -4.99
N SER A 150 1.43 -9.84 -5.15
CA SER A 150 0.67 -8.63 -5.49
C SER A 150 0.87 -7.52 -4.46
N ILE A 151 1.29 -6.33 -4.92
CA ILE A 151 1.51 -5.13 -4.10
C ILE A 151 0.26 -4.75 -3.29
N CYS A 152 -0.93 -5.07 -3.80
CA CYS A 152 -2.21 -4.78 -3.17
C CYS A 152 -2.34 -5.46 -1.79
N THR A 153 -1.78 -6.67 -1.65
CA THR A 153 -1.85 -7.46 -0.41
C THR A 153 -1.02 -6.88 0.73
N MET A 154 -0.12 -5.92 0.45
CA MET A 154 0.63 -5.21 1.48
C MET A 154 -0.23 -4.22 2.27
N CYS A 155 -1.28 -3.68 1.64
CA CYS A 155 -2.22 -2.72 2.21
C CYS A 155 -3.57 -3.37 2.55
N HIS A 156 -4.10 -4.20 1.65
CA HIS A 156 -5.41 -4.86 1.77
C HIS A 156 -5.34 -6.11 2.65
N VAL A 157 -4.94 -5.89 3.90
CA VAL A 157 -4.77 -6.91 4.95
C VAL A 157 -6.09 -7.15 5.70
N PRO A 158 -6.22 -8.24 6.48
CA PRO A 158 -7.44 -8.53 7.26
C PRO A 158 -7.87 -7.41 8.22
N ASN A 159 -6.91 -6.61 8.71
CA ASN A 159 -7.18 -5.50 9.63
C ASN A 159 -7.46 -4.17 8.92
N LEU A 160 -7.56 -4.15 7.58
CA LEU A 160 -7.98 -2.96 6.84
C LEU A 160 -9.47 -3.02 6.55
N SER A 161 -10.15 -1.92 6.86
CA SER A 161 -11.54 -1.65 6.51
C SER A 161 -11.68 -0.34 5.74
N SER A 162 -12.76 -0.20 4.97
CA SER A 162 -13.25 1.06 4.41
C SER A 162 -14.30 1.59 5.35
N SER A 163 -14.10 2.82 5.83
CA SER A 163 -14.97 3.39 6.84
C SER A 163 -14.73 4.89 6.99
N GLY A 164 -15.79 5.63 7.33
CA GLY A 164 -15.66 7.02 7.76
C GLY A 164 -15.37 7.17 9.26
N LYS A 165 -15.25 6.07 10.03
CA LYS A 165 -14.99 6.10 11.48
C LYS A 165 -13.66 6.76 11.86
N GLY A 166 -12.70 6.78 10.95
CA GLY A 166 -11.44 7.49 11.12
C GLY A 166 -11.44 8.95 10.68
N ALA A 167 -12.59 9.47 10.20
CA ALA A 167 -12.72 10.85 9.75
C ALA A 167 -12.70 11.82 10.93
N ASN A 168 -12.12 13.00 10.70
CA ASN A 168 -12.22 14.07 11.68
C ASN A 168 -13.63 14.69 11.57
N ALA A 169 -14.43 14.59 12.64
CA ALA A 169 -15.78 15.15 12.70
C ALA A 169 -15.83 16.64 12.33
N SER A 170 -14.80 17.42 12.67
CA SER A 170 -14.73 18.84 12.29
C SER A 170 -14.62 19.08 10.78
N ASN A 171 -14.12 18.09 10.05
CA ASN A 171 -13.92 18.17 8.60
C ASN A 171 -15.13 17.64 7.83
N ILE A 172 -16.00 16.86 8.47
CA ILE A 172 -17.20 16.30 7.83
C ILE A 172 -18.11 17.42 7.33
N GLY A 173 -18.40 18.41 8.19
CA GLY A 173 -19.26 19.55 7.84
C GLY A 173 -18.69 20.49 6.77
N THR A 174 -17.37 20.43 6.51
CA THR A 174 -16.69 21.34 5.55
C THR A 174 -16.26 20.65 4.26
N THR A 175 -16.11 19.32 4.27
CA THR A 175 -15.64 18.55 3.10
C THR A 175 -16.79 17.83 2.39
N MET A 176 -17.87 17.50 3.10
CA MET A 176 -19.05 16.87 2.52
C MET A 176 -20.03 17.92 2.03
N THR A 177 -20.61 17.68 0.85
CA THR A 177 -21.74 18.44 0.34
C THR A 177 -22.96 18.27 1.25
N ALA A 178 -23.90 19.23 1.19
CA ALA A 178 -25.15 19.14 1.95
C ALA A 178 -25.96 17.86 1.60
N ALA A 179 -25.86 17.37 0.36
CA ALA A 179 -26.50 16.14 -0.07
C ALA A 179 -25.90 14.90 0.60
N GLU A 180 -24.57 14.80 0.67
CA GLU A 180 -23.91 13.67 1.34
C GLU A 180 -24.15 13.67 2.86
N GLN A 181 -24.21 14.85 3.47
CA GLN A 181 -24.58 15.01 4.89
C GLN A 181 -26.02 14.55 5.16
N ALA A 182 -26.95 14.87 4.26
CA ALA A 182 -28.35 14.44 4.36
C ALA A 182 -28.49 12.92 4.22
N LEU A 183 -27.73 12.28 3.32
CA LEU A 183 -27.71 10.83 3.16
C LEU A 183 -27.23 10.12 4.45
N LEU A 184 -26.11 10.57 5.02
CA LEU A 184 -25.62 10.01 6.29
C LEU A 184 -26.66 10.12 7.41
N THR A 185 -27.33 11.27 7.51
CA THR A 185 -28.37 11.49 8.52
C THR A 185 -29.59 10.61 8.27
N ALA A 186 -30.00 10.44 7.01
CA ALA A 186 -31.11 9.56 6.62
C ALA A 186 -30.84 8.09 6.95
N ASP A 187 -29.59 7.65 6.84
CA ASP A 187 -29.14 6.31 7.22
C ASP A 187 -28.94 6.15 8.75
N GLY A 188 -29.26 7.18 9.53
CA GLY A 188 -29.22 7.13 11.01
C GLY A 188 -27.86 7.46 11.61
N TYR A 189 -26.90 7.94 10.82
CA TYR A 189 -25.58 8.33 11.31
C TYR A 189 -25.53 9.81 11.69
N THR A 190 -24.74 10.14 12.72
CA THR A 190 -24.56 11.52 13.17
C THR A 190 -23.27 12.12 12.60
N LEU A 191 -23.36 13.34 12.06
CA LEU A 191 -22.19 14.07 11.56
C LEU A 191 -21.16 14.40 12.65
N ALA A 192 -21.59 14.42 13.92
CA ALA A 192 -20.75 14.73 15.07
C ALA A 192 -19.95 13.51 15.58
N ASP A 193 -20.39 12.29 15.27
CA ASP A 193 -19.74 11.06 15.71
C ASP A 193 -19.50 10.09 14.55
N PRO A 194 -18.35 10.25 13.86
CA PRO A 194 -17.96 9.37 12.76
C PRO A 194 -17.80 7.92 13.20
N THR A 195 -17.58 7.62 14.50
CA THR A 195 -17.37 6.25 14.98
C THR A 195 -18.61 5.36 14.81
N THR A 196 -19.76 5.96 14.52
CA THR A 196 -21.02 5.26 14.22
C THR A 196 -21.12 4.79 12.76
N TYR A 197 -20.26 5.28 11.86
CA TYR A 197 -20.40 5.09 10.41
C TYR A 197 -20.23 3.63 9.99
N PRO A 198 -20.77 3.22 8.83
CA PRO A 198 -20.60 1.84 8.39
C PRO A 198 -19.12 1.53 8.13
N GLU A 199 -18.77 0.27 8.31
CA GLU A 199 -17.42 -0.23 8.15
C GLU A 199 -17.47 -1.54 7.37
N GLU A 200 -16.78 -1.56 6.23
CA GLU A 200 -16.69 -2.73 5.36
C GLU A 200 -15.27 -3.24 5.33
N SER A 201 -15.10 -4.56 5.23
CA SER A 201 -13.79 -5.17 5.06
C SER A 201 -13.15 -4.66 3.76
N ASN A 202 -11.90 -4.22 3.87
CA ASN A 202 -11.04 -3.92 2.74
C ASN A 202 -9.96 -5.00 2.58
N ASN A 203 -10.14 -6.16 3.20
CA ASN A 203 -9.29 -7.31 2.93
C ASN A 203 -9.32 -7.62 1.43
N PHE A 204 -8.16 -7.93 0.84
CA PHE A 204 -8.04 -8.10 -0.61
C PHE A 204 -9.00 -9.15 -1.16
N LYS A 205 -9.21 -10.26 -0.43
CA LYS A 205 -10.11 -11.32 -0.86
C LYS A 205 -11.53 -10.81 -0.97
N ASP A 206 -12.05 -10.17 0.07
CA ASP A 206 -13.46 -9.76 0.13
C ASP A 206 -13.72 -8.63 -0.86
N LEU A 207 -12.78 -7.66 -0.92
CA LEU A 207 -12.84 -6.54 -1.86
C LEU A 207 -12.88 -7.03 -3.32
N ILE A 208 -11.95 -7.89 -3.72
CA ILE A 208 -11.87 -8.34 -5.10
C ILE A 208 -13.08 -9.20 -5.47
N HIS A 209 -13.53 -10.12 -4.61
CA HIS A 209 -14.75 -10.87 -4.91
C HIS A 209 -15.98 -9.96 -5.01
N GLY A 210 -16.13 -8.97 -4.13
CA GLY A 210 -17.25 -8.03 -4.16
C GLY A 210 -17.30 -7.18 -5.44
N ILE A 211 -16.15 -6.81 -6.00
CA ILE A 211 -16.07 -6.03 -7.26
C ILE A 211 -16.43 -6.88 -8.50
N HIS A 212 -16.20 -8.19 -8.45
CA HIS A 212 -16.38 -9.09 -9.61
C HIS A 212 -17.62 -10.00 -9.49
N ALA A 213 -18.46 -9.78 -8.49
CA ALA A 213 -19.65 -10.60 -8.21
C ALA A 213 -20.75 -10.43 -9.25
#